data_AF-A0AAV7QVM6-F1
#
_entry.id   AF-A0AAV7QVM6-F1
#
_cell.length_a   1.000
_cell.length_b   1.000
_cell.length_c   1.000
_cell.angle_alpha   90.00
_cell.angle_beta   90.00
_cell.angle_gamma   90.00
#
_symmetry.space_group_name_H-M   'P 1'
#
loop_
_entity.id
_entity.type
_entity.pdbx_description
1 polymer ?
#
loop_
_entity_poly.entity_id
_entity_poly.type
_entity_poly.pdbx_seq_one_letter_code
_entity_poly.pdbx_strand_id
1 'polypeptide(L)'
;MSKQNPMRKSSDIVAKRRRAETERFRTKLDLRKPVVEKLRRDRINSSIEQLRMLLRREFEEQELPPKAEKADILEMAVRYLARRLQTPAPAVASSEGYSRCLQDSLHFLSLHGAPTETRMKLLRALHRPAAAREAVCPSRPPSCPSSTKEPAQDSPRALWRPW
;
A
#
# COMPACT_ATOMS: atom_id res chain seq x y z
N MET A 1 58.94 -41.24 22.84
CA MET A 1 58.56 -40.29 21.75
C MET A 1 57.12 -40.59 21.33
N SER A 2 56.13 -39.84 21.83
CA SER A 2 54.71 -40.07 21.49
C SER A 2 54.42 -39.61 20.07
N LYS A 3 54.18 -40.56 19.15
CA LYS A 3 53.77 -40.27 17.77
C LYS A 3 52.33 -39.77 17.78
N GLN A 4 52.14 -38.51 17.42
CA GLN A 4 50.83 -37.86 17.44
C GLN A 4 49.92 -38.42 16.33
N ASN A 5 48.73 -38.88 16.71
CA ASN A 5 47.80 -39.60 15.83
C ASN A 5 47.32 -38.70 14.65
N PRO A 6 47.60 -39.06 13.38
CA PRO A 6 47.33 -38.23 12.21
C PRO A 6 45.84 -37.93 11.99
N MET A 7 44.93 -38.79 12.48
CA MET A 7 43.48 -38.59 12.34
C MET A 7 42.96 -37.40 13.17
N ARG A 8 43.55 -37.14 14.36
CA ARG A 8 43.18 -35.98 15.19
C ARG A 8 43.56 -34.65 14.53
N LYS A 9 44.71 -34.62 13.84
CA LYS A 9 45.16 -33.42 13.11
C LYS A 9 44.20 -33.07 11.97
N SER A 10 43.64 -34.08 11.29
CA SER A 10 42.68 -33.88 10.21
C SER A 10 41.34 -33.32 10.72
N SER A 11 40.83 -33.83 11.84
CA SER A 11 39.58 -33.31 12.45
C SER A 11 39.71 -31.86 12.92
N ASP A 12 40.87 -31.48 13.47
CA ASP A 12 41.12 -30.12 13.95
C ASP A 12 41.17 -29.11 12.79
N ILE A 13 41.74 -29.50 11.64
CA ILE A 13 41.78 -28.66 10.43
C ILE A 13 40.36 -28.40 9.91
N VAL A 14 39.51 -29.44 9.86
CA VAL A 14 38.11 -29.30 9.44
C VAL A 14 37.32 -28.42 10.39
N ALA A 15 37.51 -28.58 11.71
CA ALA A 15 36.86 -27.74 12.72
C ALA A 15 37.30 -26.27 12.62
N LYS A 16 38.59 -26.02 12.40
CA LYS A 16 39.16 -24.67 12.24
C LYS A 16 38.63 -23.98 10.98
N ARG A 17 38.45 -24.72 9.87
CA ARG A 17 37.86 -24.22 8.63
C ARG A 17 36.38 -23.84 8.81
N ARG A 18 35.59 -24.69 9.47
CA ARG A 18 34.18 -24.40 9.80
C ARG A 18 34.02 -23.16 10.68
N ARG A 19 34.86 -22.98 11.70
CA ARG A 19 34.85 -21.78 12.55
C ARG A 19 35.18 -20.50 11.76
N ALA A 20 36.17 -20.58 10.87
CA ALA A 20 36.51 -19.45 10.00
C ALA A 20 35.38 -19.10 9.01
N GLU A 21 34.67 -20.09 8.48
CA GLU A 21 33.50 -19.88 7.61
C GLU A 21 32.32 -19.26 8.37
N THR A 22 32.03 -19.68 9.60
CA THR A 22 30.97 -19.08 10.43
C THR A 22 31.29 -17.63 10.81
N GLU A 23 32.55 -17.31 11.11
CA GLU A 23 32.96 -15.93 11.42
C GLU A 23 32.91 -15.03 10.16
N ARG A 24 33.29 -15.55 9.00
CA ARG A 24 33.10 -14.86 7.71
C ARG A 24 31.62 -14.62 7.39
N PHE A 25 30.75 -15.56 7.71
CA PHE A 25 29.31 -15.41 7.50
C PHE A 25 28.70 -14.38 8.46
N ARG A 26 29.08 -14.41 9.76
CA ARG A 26 28.66 -13.42 10.76
C ARG A 26 29.09 -12.02 10.36
N THR A 27 30.38 -11.80 10.12
CA THR A 27 30.90 -10.49 9.68
C THR A 27 30.22 -9.98 8.41
N LYS A 28 29.96 -10.85 7.43
CA LYS A 28 29.19 -10.49 6.22
C LYS A 28 27.75 -10.11 6.54
N LEU A 29 27.09 -10.79 7.48
CA LEU A 29 25.74 -10.46 7.93
C LEU A 29 25.73 -9.14 8.73
N ASP A 30 26.71 -8.93 9.60
CA ASP A 30 26.90 -7.72 10.41
C ASP A 30 27.25 -6.50 9.56
N LEU A 31 27.81 -6.69 8.36
CA LEU A 31 28.00 -5.62 7.37
C LEU A 31 26.77 -5.41 6.48
N ARG A 32 25.98 -6.45 6.20
CA ARG A 32 24.75 -6.34 5.39
C ARG A 32 23.61 -5.69 6.16
N LYS A 33 23.43 -6.03 7.43
CA LYS A 33 22.42 -5.44 8.33
C LYS A 33 22.47 -3.90 8.36
N PRO A 34 23.62 -3.23 8.58
CA PRO A 34 23.69 -1.77 8.60
C PRO A 34 23.41 -1.15 7.23
N VAL A 35 23.75 -1.82 6.12
CA VAL A 35 23.44 -1.34 4.77
C VAL A 35 21.93 -1.42 4.49
N VAL A 36 21.29 -2.55 4.78
CA VAL A 36 19.84 -2.72 4.60
C VAL A 36 19.07 -1.75 5.50
N GLU A 37 19.52 -1.59 6.74
CA GLU A 37 18.91 -0.65 7.68
C GLU A 37 19.06 0.81 7.22
N LYS A 38 20.23 1.18 6.69
CA LYS A 38 20.44 2.49 6.08
C LYS A 38 19.46 2.73 4.92
N LEU A 39 19.35 1.78 3.99
CA LEU A 39 18.41 1.89 2.85
C LEU A 39 16.97 2.03 3.32
N ARG A 40 16.58 1.32 4.39
CA ARG A 40 15.25 1.48 4.98
C ARG A 40 15.05 2.88 5.53
N ARG A 41 16.00 3.38 6.33
CA ARG A 41 15.94 4.73 6.91
C ARG A 41 15.87 5.79 5.82
N ASP A 42 16.65 5.63 4.76
CA ASP A 42 16.65 6.54 3.61
C ASP A 42 15.30 6.51 2.89
N ARG A 43 14.70 5.33 2.69
CA ARG A 43 13.35 5.20 2.13
C ARG A 43 12.30 5.91 2.98
N ILE A 44 12.33 5.71 4.30
CA ILE A 44 11.40 6.38 5.24
C ILE A 44 11.58 7.90 5.17
N ASN A 45 12.82 8.39 5.24
CA ASN A 45 13.12 9.81 5.19
C ASN A 45 12.66 10.45 3.86
N SER A 46 12.88 9.75 2.74
CA SER A 46 12.40 10.18 1.42
C SER A 46 10.87 10.30 1.40
N SER A 47 10.16 9.29 1.90
CA SER A 47 8.69 9.32 1.95
C SER A 47 8.13 10.44 2.86
N ILE A 48 8.84 10.79 3.95
CA ILE A 48 8.45 11.91 4.82
C ILE A 48 8.63 13.24 4.09
N GLU A 49 9.71 13.41 3.33
CA GLU A 49 9.92 14.64 2.54
C GLU A 49 8.92 14.75 1.39
N GLN A 50 8.60 13.63 0.72
CA GLN A 50 7.52 13.59 -0.27
C GLN A 50 6.16 14.00 0.34
N LEU A 51 5.86 13.52 1.55
CA LEU A 51 4.65 13.89 2.27
C LEU A 51 4.58 15.39 2.56
N ARG A 52 5.69 16.00 3.01
CA ARG A 52 5.78 17.46 3.20
C ARG A 52 5.51 18.24 1.92
N MET A 53 6.01 17.75 0.78
CA MET A 53 5.79 18.39 -0.52
C MET A 53 4.33 18.30 -0.97
N LEU A 54 3.66 17.18 -0.70
CA LEU A 54 2.23 17.02 -1.00
C LEU A 54 1.35 17.91 -0.12
N LEU A 55 1.76 18.16 1.12
CA LEU A 55 1.05 18.97 2.11
C LEU A 55 1.43 20.46 2.07
N ARG A 56 2.16 20.91 1.05
CA ARG A 56 2.73 22.27 1.02
C ARG A 56 1.69 23.36 1.24
N ARG A 57 0.50 23.22 0.64
CA ARG A 57 -0.59 24.20 0.77
C ARG A 57 -1.09 24.26 2.21
N GLU A 58 -1.23 23.12 2.84
CA GLU A 58 -1.68 23.01 4.23
C GLU A 58 -0.66 23.60 5.21
N PHE A 59 0.64 23.56 4.87
CA PHE A 59 1.71 24.25 5.59
C PHE A 59 1.64 25.77 5.41
N GLU A 60 1.43 26.25 4.18
CA GLU A 60 1.27 27.67 3.86
C GLU A 60 0.02 28.27 4.55
N GLU A 61 -1.12 27.56 4.49
CA GLU A 61 -2.39 27.97 5.10
C GLU A 61 -2.32 28.09 6.63
N GLN A 62 -1.43 27.33 7.28
CA GLN A 62 -1.25 27.35 8.73
C GLN A 62 -0.01 28.16 9.16
N GLU A 63 0.59 28.91 8.23
CA GLU A 63 1.80 29.73 8.45
C GLU A 63 2.96 28.94 9.10
N LEU A 64 3.01 27.64 8.86
CA LEU A 64 4.04 26.79 9.42
C LEU A 64 5.35 26.96 8.63
N PRO A 65 6.51 26.83 9.31
CA PRO A 65 7.78 27.14 8.69
C PRO A 65 8.12 26.20 7.54
N PRO A 66 8.83 26.75 6.52
CA PRO A 66 9.61 26.07 5.50
C PRO A 66 9.91 24.63 5.78
N LYS A 67 10.80 24.52 6.76
CA LYS A 67 11.47 23.37 7.33
C LYS A 67 10.71 22.90 8.58
N ALA A 68 9.53 22.36 8.36
CA ALA A 68 8.77 21.67 9.39
C ALA A 68 9.58 20.47 9.93
N GLU A 69 9.49 20.22 11.24
CA GLU A 69 10.10 19.04 11.82
C GLU A 69 9.34 17.77 11.38
N LYS A 70 9.95 16.59 11.57
CA LYS A 70 9.28 15.32 11.19
C LYS A 70 7.98 15.10 11.95
N ALA A 71 7.90 15.55 13.21
CA ALA A 71 6.68 15.46 14.01
C ALA A 71 5.58 16.32 13.38
N ASP A 72 5.88 17.58 13.05
CA ASP A 72 4.94 18.52 12.42
C ASP A 72 4.40 17.99 11.08
N ILE A 73 5.27 17.40 10.25
CA ILE A 73 4.87 16.77 8.97
C ILE A 73 3.85 15.67 9.19
N LEU A 74 4.09 14.79 10.16
CA LEU A 74 3.17 13.69 10.45
C LEU A 74 1.87 14.19 11.08
N GLU A 75 1.95 15.18 11.97
CA GLU A 75 0.77 15.77 12.60
C GLU A 75 -0.12 16.48 11.58
N MET A 76 0.49 17.27 10.70
CA MET A 76 -0.21 17.92 9.59
C MET A 76 -0.92 16.89 8.71
N ALA A 77 -0.24 15.80 8.37
CA ALA A 77 -0.83 14.73 7.56
C ALA A 77 -2.06 14.10 8.23
N VAL A 78 -1.96 13.81 9.54
CA VAL A 78 -3.09 13.27 10.30
C VAL A 78 -4.26 14.26 10.32
N ARG A 79 -4.00 15.54 10.62
CA ARG A 79 -5.03 16.59 10.61
C ARG A 79 -5.68 16.74 9.24
N TYR A 80 -4.88 16.74 8.18
CA TYR A 80 -5.36 16.79 6.80
C TYR A 80 -6.30 15.63 6.46
N LEU A 81 -5.85 14.39 6.74
CA LEU A 81 -6.64 13.19 6.46
C LEU A 81 -7.91 13.14 7.30
N ALA A 82 -7.84 13.50 8.58
CA ALA A 82 -9.01 13.56 9.45
C ALA A 82 -10.06 14.52 8.89
N ARG A 83 -9.65 15.71 8.43
CA ARG A 83 -10.55 16.68 7.79
C ARG A 83 -11.13 16.14 6.47
N ARG A 84 -10.31 15.51 5.63
CA ARG A 84 -10.73 14.94 4.33
C ARG A 84 -11.66 13.74 4.45
N LEU A 85 -11.56 12.97 5.53
CA LEU A 85 -12.41 11.81 5.80
C LEU A 85 -13.72 12.21 6.50
N GLN A 86 -13.70 13.29 7.28
CA GLN A 86 -14.89 13.86 7.93
C GLN A 86 -15.74 14.70 6.99
N THR A 87 -15.12 15.33 5.99
CA THR A 87 -15.88 15.85 4.85
C THR A 87 -16.20 14.65 3.96
N PRO A 88 -17.48 14.26 3.79
CA PRO A 88 -17.81 13.33 2.72
C PRO A 88 -17.21 13.92 1.46
N ALA A 89 -16.30 13.17 0.81
CA ALA A 89 -15.68 13.57 -0.44
C ALA A 89 -16.79 14.21 -1.29
N PRO A 90 -16.62 15.45 -1.77
CA PRO A 90 -17.70 16.07 -2.48
C PRO A 90 -17.92 15.15 -3.67
N ALA A 91 -19.07 14.47 -3.67
CA ALA A 91 -19.44 13.57 -4.73
C ALA A 91 -19.37 14.33 -6.07
N VAL A 92 -19.38 15.67 -6.04
CA VAL A 92 -19.28 16.67 -7.12
C VAL A 92 -18.48 16.25 -8.34
N ALA A 93 -17.24 15.75 -8.23
CA ALA A 93 -16.47 15.41 -9.43
C ALA A 93 -17.00 14.14 -10.14
N SER A 94 -17.43 13.15 -9.35
CA SER A 94 -18.15 11.99 -9.89
C SER A 94 -19.62 12.31 -10.15
N SER A 95 -20.21 13.27 -9.44
CA SER A 95 -21.66 13.50 -9.41
C SER A 95 -22.10 14.46 -10.49
N GLU A 96 -21.24 15.35 -10.98
CA GLU A 96 -21.56 16.26 -12.08
C GLU A 96 -21.59 15.53 -13.43
N GLY A 97 -20.56 14.73 -13.72
CA GLY A 97 -20.59 13.83 -14.89
C GLY A 97 -21.69 12.78 -14.79
N TYR A 98 -21.95 12.29 -13.59
CA TYR A 98 -23.01 11.33 -13.33
C TYR A 98 -24.42 11.91 -13.42
N SER A 99 -24.65 13.11 -12.88
CA SER A 99 -25.94 13.79 -12.96
C SER A 99 -26.26 14.13 -14.40
N ARG A 100 -25.26 14.56 -15.18
CA ARG A 100 -25.41 14.81 -16.61
C ARG A 100 -25.77 13.54 -17.38
N CYS A 101 -25.02 12.46 -17.18
CA CYS A 101 -25.30 11.15 -17.80
C CYS A 101 -26.71 10.62 -17.43
N LEU A 102 -27.11 10.75 -16.16
CA LEU A 102 -28.45 10.38 -15.70
C LEU A 102 -29.53 11.22 -16.37
N GLN A 103 -29.33 12.54 -16.45
CA GLN A 103 -30.26 13.47 -17.09
C GLN A 103 -30.43 13.16 -18.58
N ASP A 104 -29.33 12.94 -19.30
CA ASP A 104 -29.33 12.60 -20.72
C ASP A 104 -30.03 11.25 -20.95
N SER A 105 -29.80 10.27 -20.07
CA SER A 105 -30.46 8.95 -20.13
C SER A 105 -31.98 9.06 -19.91
N LEU A 106 -32.41 9.85 -18.92
CA LEU A 106 -33.83 10.07 -18.65
C LEU A 106 -34.51 10.84 -19.78
N HIS A 107 -33.82 11.82 -20.35
CA HIS A 107 -34.30 12.59 -21.49
C HIS A 107 -34.50 11.69 -22.72
N PHE A 108 -33.50 10.86 -23.06
CA PHE A 108 -33.60 9.87 -24.14
C PHE A 108 -34.81 8.94 -23.97
N LEU A 109 -34.97 8.36 -22.77
CA LEU A 109 -36.13 7.51 -22.46
C LEU A 109 -37.47 8.26 -22.54
N SER A 110 -37.46 9.58 -22.33
CA SER A 110 -38.65 10.42 -22.45
C SER A 110 -39.03 10.65 -23.90
N LEU A 111 -38.05 10.98 -24.75
CA LEU A 111 -38.24 11.16 -26.19
C LEU A 111 -38.72 9.88 -26.89
N HIS A 112 -38.22 8.72 -26.47
CA HIS A 112 -38.57 7.42 -27.08
C HIS A 112 -39.78 6.73 -26.42
N GLY A 113 -40.56 7.44 -25.60
CA GLY A 113 -41.81 6.91 -25.06
C GLY A 113 -41.64 5.73 -24.11
N ALA A 114 -40.47 5.58 -23.47
CA ALA A 114 -40.22 4.47 -22.55
C ALA A 114 -41.25 4.45 -21.40
N PRO A 115 -41.63 3.27 -20.89
CA PRO A 115 -42.53 3.18 -19.74
C PRO A 115 -41.97 3.92 -18.52
N THR A 116 -42.85 4.57 -17.74
CA THR A 116 -42.49 5.23 -16.49
C THR A 116 -41.82 4.27 -15.50
N GLU A 117 -42.24 3.01 -15.51
CA GLU A 117 -41.62 1.88 -14.80
C GLU A 117 -40.10 1.79 -15.08
N THR A 118 -39.69 1.88 -16.34
CA THR A 118 -38.30 1.78 -16.78
C THR A 118 -37.49 2.98 -16.31
N ARG A 119 -38.05 4.19 -16.40
CA ARG A 119 -37.43 5.42 -15.89
C ARG A 119 -37.23 5.36 -14.38
N MET A 120 -38.23 4.89 -13.64
CA MET A 120 -38.15 4.74 -12.19
C MET A 120 -37.20 3.61 -11.75
N LYS A 121 -37.10 2.52 -12.51
CA LYS A 121 -36.13 1.43 -12.27
C LYS A 121 -34.69 1.93 -12.44
N LEU A 122 -34.43 2.71 -13.49
CA LEU A 122 -33.13 3.34 -13.73
C LEU A 122 -32.75 4.27 -12.58
N LEU A 123 -33.67 5.18 -12.18
CA LEU A 123 -33.46 6.07 -11.03
C LEU A 123 -33.13 5.31 -9.75
N ARG A 124 -33.83 4.20 -9.46
CA ARG A 124 -33.57 3.36 -8.29
C ARG A 124 -32.23 2.62 -8.36
N ALA A 125 -31.87 2.10 -9.53
CA ALA A 125 -30.58 1.43 -9.74
C ALA A 125 -29.39 2.40 -9.57
N LEU A 126 -29.60 3.66 -9.97
CA LEU A 126 -28.60 4.71 -9.94
C LEU A 126 -28.53 5.42 -8.58
N HIS A 127 -29.64 5.64 -7.88
CA HIS A 127 -29.60 6.14 -6.50
C HIS A 127 -29.08 5.12 -5.48
N ARG A 128 -28.83 3.87 -5.88
CA ARG A 128 -28.27 2.84 -5.01
C ARG A 128 -26.86 3.27 -4.58
N PRO A 129 -26.58 3.48 -3.27
CA PRO A 129 -25.26 3.89 -2.81
C PRO A 129 -24.20 2.88 -3.25
N ALA A 130 -23.02 3.38 -3.64
CA ALA A 130 -21.92 2.59 -4.20
C ALA A 130 -21.51 1.37 -3.33
N ALA A 131 -21.74 1.43 -2.01
CA ALA A 131 -21.53 0.32 -1.08
C ALA A 131 -22.35 -0.96 -1.38
N ALA A 132 -23.41 -0.87 -2.20
CA ALA A 132 -24.25 -2.02 -2.59
C ALA A 132 -24.02 -2.49 -4.04
N ARG A 133 -23.07 -1.90 -4.77
CA ARG A 133 -22.78 -2.22 -6.19
C ARG A 133 -21.68 -3.28 -6.37
N GLU A 134 -21.09 -3.77 -5.28
CA GLU A 134 -20.03 -4.81 -5.26
C GLU A 134 -20.47 -6.17 -5.84
N ALA A 135 -21.75 -6.39 -6.14
CA ALA A 135 -22.22 -7.72 -6.58
C ALA A 135 -22.33 -7.94 -8.10
N VAL A 136 -22.29 -6.91 -8.96
CA VAL A 136 -22.47 -7.12 -10.41
C VAL A 136 -21.68 -6.10 -11.24
N CYS A 137 -20.44 -6.44 -11.60
CA CYS A 137 -19.79 -5.95 -12.82
C CYS A 137 -18.85 -7.05 -13.36
N PRO A 138 -19.07 -7.57 -14.59
CA PRO A 138 -18.10 -8.39 -15.29
C PRO A 138 -17.19 -7.48 -16.12
N SER A 139 -16.04 -7.09 -15.57
CA SER A 139 -14.97 -6.50 -16.38
C SER A 139 -13.61 -6.84 -15.78
N ARG A 140 -13.17 -8.07 -16.03
CA ARG A 140 -11.77 -8.45 -15.89
C ARG A 140 -11.35 -9.02 -17.25
N PRO A 141 -10.34 -8.45 -17.94
CA PRO A 141 -9.81 -9.11 -19.13
C PRO A 141 -9.13 -10.43 -18.72
N PRO A 142 -9.15 -11.47 -19.56
CA PRO A 142 -8.62 -12.78 -19.20
C PRO A 142 -7.09 -12.72 -19.22
N SER A 143 -6.48 -12.60 -18.04
CA SER A 143 -5.07 -12.94 -17.87
C SER A 143 -4.96 -14.47 -17.76
N CYS A 144 -4.27 -15.06 -18.73
CA CYS A 144 -4.02 -16.49 -18.91
C CYS A 144 -3.49 -17.21 -17.66
N PRO A 145 -3.66 -18.55 -17.58
CA PRO A 145 -3.50 -19.32 -16.36
C PRO A 145 -2.04 -19.73 -16.12
N SER A 146 -1.59 -19.61 -14.88
CA SER A 146 -0.64 -20.58 -14.31
C SER A 146 -1.13 -21.03 -12.93
N SER A 147 -1.74 -22.20 -12.97
CA SER A 147 -1.87 -23.19 -11.89
C SER A 147 -0.49 -23.38 -11.20
N THR A 148 -0.28 -23.64 -9.90
CA THR A 148 -1.13 -24.10 -8.80
C THR A 148 -0.31 -23.96 -7.51
N LYS A 149 -0.92 -23.53 -6.40
CA LYS A 149 -0.96 -24.20 -5.07
C LYS A 149 -1.10 -23.20 -3.91
N GLU A 150 -2.35 -22.99 -3.53
CA GLU A 150 -2.81 -22.71 -2.16
C GLU A 150 -2.55 -23.93 -1.23
N PRO A 151 -2.75 -23.87 0.11
CA PRO A 151 -3.25 -22.74 0.91
C PRO A 151 -2.44 -22.44 2.19
N ALA A 152 -2.59 -21.23 2.72
CA ALA A 152 -2.72 -21.03 4.16
C ALA A 152 -3.37 -19.67 4.43
N GLN A 153 -4.62 -19.74 4.89
CA GLN A 153 -5.33 -18.64 5.53
C GLN A 153 -4.49 -18.11 6.70
N ASP A 154 -4.22 -16.80 6.74
CA ASP A 154 -4.33 -16.05 7.99
C ASP A 154 -4.28 -14.53 7.77
N SER A 155 -5.34 -13.86 8.26
CA SER A 155 -5.40 -12.50 8.79
C SER A 155 -4.85 -11.30 7.97
N PRO A 156 -5.65 -10.23 7.71
CA PRO A 156 -5.19 -9.01 7.05
C PRO A 156 -4.42 -8.06 7.99
N ARG A 157 -3.91 -8.58 9.12
CA ARG A 157 -2.96 -7.88 9.98
C ARG A 157 -1.59 -8.50 9.78
N ALA A 158 -1.03 -8.32 8.58
CA ALA A 158 0.41 -8.37 8.38
C ALA A 158 1.01 -7.19 9.16
N LEU A 159 1.02 -7.35 10.49
CA LEU A 159 1.67 -6.52 11.46
C LEU A 159 3.09 -6.36 10.96
N TRP A 160 3.44 -5.11 10.66
CA TRP A 160 4.79 -4.64 10.46
C TRP A 160 5.80 -5.61 11.08
N ARG A 161 6.53 -6.35 10.23
CA ARG A 161 7.64 -7.17 10.69
C ARG A 161 8.88 -6.28 10.74
N PRO A 162 9.48 -6.06 11.92
CA PRO A 162 10.80 -5.47 11.99
C PRO A 162 11.78 -6.44 11.30
N TRP A 163 12.55 -5.92 10.35
CA TRP A 163 13.82 -6.53 9.88
C TRP A 163 14.90 -6.37 10.95
#